data_AF-A0A494VUT6-F1
#
_entry.id   AF-A0A494VUT6-F1
#
_cell.length_a   1.000
_cell.length_b   1.000
_cell.length_c   1.000
_cell.angle_alpha   90.00
_cell.angle_beta   90.00
_cell.angle_gamma   90.00
#
_symmetry.space_group_name_H-M   'P 1'
#
loop_
_entity.id
_entity.type
_entity.pdbx_description
1 polymer ?
#
loop_
_entity_poly.entity_id
_entity_poly.type
_entity_poly.pdbx_seq_one_letter_code
_entity_poly.pdbx_strand_id
1 'polypeptide(L)'
;MLLMPLLKRRTRNSLKETKFERSADNFNHQTMKSYQLIHQLINLVAELEEENQGREASIQDFTGFLLNKVGHTAYSNTSGEVRFGENDRTALEIAYQLENNIGRLFVFMSRYAKFYIKKALDGTPLQTGEDFTALAILLTHDHLSKSELIGYNLQEKTSGTEVIRRLIASGLVRQWDDEKDKRSKHVAITDEGKALLYRVFEHTNYVGKIITGKLTVAEKFTLQYLLQKLEDFHLEHHEKKTIVSKEDLRTLATEINPLN
;
A
#
# COMPACT_ATOMS: atom_id res chain seq x y z
N MET A 1 -36.97 85.94 -21.28
CA MET A 1 -35.51 86.04 -21.49
C MET A 1 -34.91 84.71 -21.04
N LEU A 2 -34.78 83.71 -21.92
CA LEU A 2 -33.65 83.50 -22.83
C LEU A 2 -32.30 83.58 -22.10
N LEU A 3 -31.72 82.43 -21.75
CA LEU A 3 -30.58 81.81 -22.45
C LEU A 3 -30.08 80.58 -21.68
N MET A 4 -30.19 79.40 -22.31
CA MET A 4 -29.18 78.35 -22.21
C MET A 4 -28.20 78.61 -23.38
N PRO A 5 -26.92 78.13 -23.40
CA PRO A 5 -26.70 76.68 -23.58
C PRO A 5 -25.31 76.06 -23.17
N LEU A 6 -25.26 74.72 -23.14
CA LEU A 6 -24.16 73.76 -23.45
C LEU A 6 -23.15 73.26 -22.37
N LEU A 7 -23.38 71.98 -22.03
CA LEU A 7 -22.47 70.81 -22.07
C LEU A 7 -21.24 70.71 -21.15
N LYS A 8 -21.32 69.76 -20.20
CA LYS A 8 -20.23 68.80 -19.95
C LYS A 8 -20.79 67.41 -19.68
N ARG A 9 -20.51 66.48 -20.60
CA ARG A 9 -20.75 65.04 -20.47
C ARG A 9 -19.96 64.50 -19.27
N ARG A 10 -20.59 63.69 -18.41
CA ARG A 10 -19.92 62.55 -17.77
C ARG A 10 -20.92 61.43 -17.50
N THR A 11 -20.46 60.25 -17.85
CA THR A 11 -21.16 58.99 -18.12
C THR A 11 -21.58 58.25 -16.87
N ARG A 12 -22.76 57.61 -16.94
CA ARG A 12 -23.14 56.45 -16.13
C ARG A 12 -22.11 55.34 -16.28
N ASN A 13 -21.56 54.85 -15.18
CA ASN A 13 -21.23 53.43 -14.94
C ASN A 13 -20.52 53.31 -13.59
N SER A 14 -21.20 52.80 -12.55
CA SER A 14 -20.54 52.44 -11.28
C SER A 14 -21.18 51.22 -10.58
N LEU A 15 -21.83 50.32 -11.32
CA LEU A 15 -22.59 49.20 -10.71
C LEU A 15 -22.44 47.85 -11.44
N LYS A 16 -21.37 47.64 -12.24
CA LYS A 16 -21.13 46.35 -12.92
C LYS A 16 -19.75 45.72 -12.74
N GLU A 17 -18.88 46.25 -11.88
CA GLU A 17 -17.52 45.69 -11.70
C GLU A 17 -17.42 44.59 -10.62
N THR A 18 -18.36 44.46 -9.69
CA THR A 18 -18.14 43.65 -8.48
C THR A 18 -18.52 42.16 -8.55
N LYS A 19 -18.93 41.63 -9.71
CA LYS A 19 -19.30 40.19 -9.85
C LYS A 19 -18.46 39.41 -10.85
N PHE A 20 -17.75 40.07 -11.78
CA PHE A 20 -16.87 39.41 -12.75
C PHE A 20 -15.46 39.20 -12.18
N GLU A 21 -14.94 40.15 -11.39
CA GLU A 21 -13.61 40.05 -10.77
C GLU A 21 -13.53 38.94 -9.71
N ARG A 22 -14.58 38.75 -8.89
CA ARG A 22 -14.62 37.64 -7.91
C ARG A 22 -14.68 36.24 -8.53
N SER A 23 -15.14 36.12 -9.78
CA SER A 23 -15.14 34.85 -10.51
C SER A 23 -13.80 34.56 -11.18
N ALA A 24 -13.01 35.59 -11.51
CA ALA A 24 -11.68 35.46 -12.08
C ALA A 24 -10.64 35.08 -11.01
N ASP A 25 -10.76 35.63 -9.80
CA ASP A 25 -9.89 35.29 -8.67
C ASP A 25 -10.06 33.84 -8.20
N ASN A 26 -11.29 33.31 -8.23
CA ASN A 26 -11.54 31.90 -7.91
C ASN A 26 -11.14 30.92 -9.02
N PHE A 27 -10.98 31.38 -10.27
CA PHE A 27 -10.46 30.55 -11.36
C PHE A 27 -8.92 30.50 -11.35
N ASN A 28 -8.26 31.58 -10.88
CA ASN A 28 -6.81 31.66 -10.77
C ASN A 28 -6.21 30.87 -9.61
N HIS A 29 -6.97 30.59 -8.55
CA HIS A 29 -6.44 29.85 -7.41
C HIS A 29 -6.32 28.34 -7.67
N GLN A 30 -6.94 27.81 -8.73
CA GLN A 30 -6.93 26.39 -9.07
C GLN A 30 -5.91 26.03 -10.18
N THR A 31 -5.43 27.01 -10.94
CA THR A 31 -4.41 26.87 -12.00
C THR A 31 -2.96 27.07 -11.51
N MET A 32 -2.75 27.73 -10.35
CA MET A 32 -1.41 28.02 -9.82
C MET A 32 -0.61 26.82 -9.28
N LYS A 33 -1.23 25.65 -9.07
CA LYS A 33 -0.49 24.43 -8.73
C LYS A 33 0.15 23.75 -9.94
N SER A 34 -0.25 24.13 -11.16
CA SER A 34 0.05 23.35 -12.37
C SER A 34 1.43 23.60 -12.97
N TYR A 35 2.22 24.57 -12.48
CA TYR A 35 3.54 24.89 -13.05
C TYR A 35 4.69 24.90 -12.03
N GLN A 36 4.45 24.78 -10.72
CA GLN A 36 5.54 24.74 -9.74
C GLN A 36 6.49 23.57 -9.98
N LEU A 37 5.94 22.40 -10.29
CA LEU A 37 6.74 21.23 -10.65
C LEU A 37 7.50 21.46 -11.97
N ILE A 38 6.89 22.14 -12.95
CA ILE A 38 7.54 22.44 -14.22
C ILE A 38 8.73 23.38 -14.00
N HIS A 39 8.58 24.42 -13.18
CA HIS A 39 9.69 25.30 -12.81
C HIS A 39 10.80 24.56 -12.06
N GLN A 40 10.45 23.64 -11.16
CA GLN A 40 11.43 22.80 -10.48
C GLN A 40 12.17 21.89 -11.47
N LEU A 41 11.45 21.25 -12.40
CA LEU A 41 12.06 20.39 -13.43
C LEU A 41 12.97 21.21 -14.36
N ILE A 42 12.57 22.41 -14.76
CA ILE A 42 13.42 23.31 -15.57
C ILE A 42 14.71 23.66 -14.84
N ASN A 43 14.64 24.02 -13.55
CA ASN A 43 15.83 24.31 -12.74
C ASN A 43 16.74 23.09 -12.62
N LEU A 44 16.17 21.91 -12.36
CA LEU A 44 16.93 20.66 -12.23
C LEU A 44 17.61 20.28 -13.56
N VAL A 45 16.96 20.49 -14.70
CA VAL A 45 17.57 20.28 -16.02
C VAL A 45 18.72 21.28 -16.25
N ALA A 46 18.51 22.56 -15.93
CA ALA A 46 19.55 23.58 -16.08
C ALA A 46 20.80 23.26 -15.23
N GLU A 47 20.61 22.79 -13.99
CA GLU A 47 21.70 22.35 -13.12
C GLU A 47 22.45 21.12 -13.69
N LEU A 48 21.74 20.16 -14.28
CA LEU A 48 22.36 19.01 -14.95
C LEU A 48 23.18 19.45 -16.18
N GLU A 49 22.67 20.38 -16.98
CA GLU A 49 23.38 20.88 -18.15
C GLU A 49 24.64 21.67 -17.75
N GLU A 50 24.62 22.38 -16.63
CA GLU A 50 25.81 23.02 -16.05
C GLU A 50 26.86 21.98 -15.61
N GLU A 51 26.43 20.91 -14.92
CA GLU A 51 27.30 19.78 -14.53
C GLU A 51 27.88 19.03 -15.75
N ASN A 52 27.12 18.94 -16.84
CA ASN A 52 27.51 18.32 -18.11
C ASN A 52 28.27 19.24 -19.08
N GLN A 53 28.78 20.39 -18.60
CA GLN A 53 29.56 21.35 -19.39
C GLN A 53 28.79 21.91 -20.61
N GLY A 54 27.49 22.09 -20.47
CA GLY A 54 26.62 22.65 -21.51
C GLY A 54 26.23 21.66 -22.62
N ARG A 55 26.41 20.35 -22.40
CA ARG A 55 25.87 19.32 -23.31
C ARG A 55 24.40 19.09 -23.03
N GLU A 56 23.61 18.94 -24.10
CA GLU A 56 22.19 18.61 -24.03
C GLU A 56 21.99 17.29 -23.27
N ALA A 57 21.22 17.34 -22.18
CA ALA A 57 20.98 16.19 -21.33
C ALA A 57 19.91 15.27 -21.91
N SER A 58 20.18 13.96 -21.95
CA SER A 58 19.14 12.99 -22.31
C SER A 58 18.19 12.73 -21.13
N ILE A 59 17.02 12.17 -21.42
CA ILE A 59 16.07 11.76 -20.36
C ILE A 59 16.68 10.70 -19.43
N GLN A 60 17.60 9.87 -19.95
CA GLN A 60 18.34 8.89 -19.17
C GLN A 60 19.33 9.55 -18.20
N ASP A 61 20.07 10.56 -18.66
CA ASP A 61 21.00 11.34 -17.82
C ASP A 61 20.23 12.10 -16.74
N PHE A 62 19.08 12.69 -17.10
CA PHE A 62 18.21 13.38 -16.16
C PHE A 62 17.61 12.44 -15.12
N THR A 63 17.24 11.21 -15.49
CA THR A 63 16.75 10.21 -14.54
C THR A 63 17.83 9.81 -13.53
N GLY A 64 19.06 9.60 -14.00
CA GLY A 64 20.20 9.30 -13.13
C GLY A 64 20.55 10.46 -12.19
N PHE A 65 20.55 11.68 -12.71
CA PHE A 65 20.76 12.91 -11.95
C PHE A 65 19.68 13.15 -10.90
N LEU A 66 18.40 13.01 -11.26
CA LEU A 66 17.29 13.11 -10.32
C LEU A 66 17.39 12.06 -9.22
N LEU A 67 17.74 10.82 -9.56
CA LEU A 67 17.90 9.76 -8.56
C LEU A 67 19.05 10.06 -7.59
N ASN A 68 20.13 10.69 -8.05
CA ASN A 68 21.24 11.09 -7.21
C ASN A 68 20.88 12.32 -6.33
N LYS A 69 20.27 13.34 -6.94
CA LYS A 69 20.00 14.66 -6.32
C LYS A 69 18.73 14.71 -5.49
N VAL A 70 17.63 14.18 -6.02
CA VAL A 70 16.35 14.07 -5.33
C VAL A 70 16.32 12.83 -4.43
N GLY A 71 16.99 11.74 -4.83
CA GLY A 71 17.09 10.57 -3.96
C GLY A 71 17.70 10.91 -2.61
N HIS A 72 18.77 11.71 -2.56
CA HIS A 72 19.42 12.12 -1.29
C HIS A 72 18.60 13.14 -0.46
N THR A 73 17.81 13.99 -1.11
CA THR A 73 16.93 14.96 -0.42
C THR A 73 15.57 14.38 -0.02
N ALA A 74 15.12 13.30 -0.65
CA ALA A 74 13.92 12.56 -0.26
C ALA A 74 14.08 11.80 1.06
N TYR A 75 15.31 11.46 1.47
CA TYR A 75 15.58 10.85 2.78
C TYR A 75 15.48 11.85 3.95
N SER A 76 15.60 13.16 3.72
CA SER A 76 15.55 14.19 4.78
C SER A 76 14.22 14.95 4.85
N ASN A 77 13.36 14.83 3.86
CA ASN A 77 12.03 15.41 3.91
C ASN A 77 11.10 14.53 4.73
N THR A 78 11.07 14.80 6.03
CA THR A 78 9.89 14.73 6.92
C THR A 78 8.62 14.43 6.12
N SER A 79 8.32 13.13 5.97
CA SER A 79 7.07 12.75 5.32
C SER A 79 5.96 13.40 6.13
N GLY A 80 5.06 14.13 5.47
CA GLY A 80 3.85 14.72 6.08
C GLY A 80 2.87 13.67 6.57
N GLU A 81 3.36 12.67 7.33
CA GLU A 81 2.59 11.67 8.02
C GLU A 81 1.94 12.36 9.21
N VAL A 82 0.72 12.85 8.99
CA VAL A 82 -0.12 13.57 9.96
C VAL A 82 -0.33 12.82 11.28
N ARG A 83 0.03 11.52 11.33
CA ARG A 83 -0.10 10.65 12.50
C ARG A 83 1.05 10.80 13.50
N PHE A 84 2.20 11.34 13.10
CA PHE A 84 3.28 11.63 14.05
C PHE A 84 3.14 13.05 14.60
N GLY A 85 3.36 13.17 15.91
CA GLY A 85 3.54 14.47 16.55
C GLY A 85 4.96 15.00 16.37
N GLU A 86 5.25 16.14 16.99
CA GLU A 86 6.54 16.83 16.85
C GLU A 86 7.54 16.52 17.98
N ASN A 87 7.18 15.59 18.88
CA ASN A 87 8.00 15.24 20.03
C ASN A 87 9.11 14.28 19.65
N ASP A 88 10.30 14.48 20.23
CA ASP A 88 11.51 13.66 20.06
C ASP A 88 11.98 13.55 18.59
N ARG A 89 12.86 14.49 18.22
CA ARG A 89 13.46 14.58 16.89
C ARG A 89 14.23 13.31 16.50
N THR A 90 14.89 12.66 17.45
CA THR A 90 15.68 11.44 17.19
C THR A 90 14.75 10.26 16.86
N ALA A 91 13.65 10.11 17.61
CA ALA A 91 12.65 9.09 17.32
C ALA A 91 11.99 9.31 15.96
N LEU A 92 11.72 10.57 15.59
CA LEU A 92 11.19 10.92 14.27
C LEU A 92 12.16 10.58 13.14
N GLU A 93 13.44 10.89 13.30
CA GLU A 93 14.47 10.57 12.31
C GLU A 93 14.56 9.05 12.05
N ILE A 94 14.56 8.24 13.12
CA ILE A 94 14.53 6.78 13.01
C ILE A 94 13.24 6.33 12.29
N ALA A 95 12.08 6.86 12.68
CA ALA A 95 10.79 6.49 12.08
C ALA A 95 10.67 6.87 10.60
N TYR A 96 11.42 7.89 10.15
CA TYR A 96 11.44 8.34 8.76
C TYR A 96 12.52 7.66 7.90
N GLN A 97 13.41 6.83 8.47
CA GLN A 97 14.27 5.95 7.69
C GLN A 97 13.43 5.12 6.70
N LEU A 98 13.95 4.91 5.49
CA LEU A 98 13.21 4.32 4.38
C LEU A 98 12.64 2.94 4.73
N GLU A 99 13.43 2.08 5.34
CA GLU A 99 13.06 0.72 5.74
C GLU A 99 11.95 0.77 6.80
N ASN A 100 12.06 1.67 7.78
CA ASN A 100 11.04 1.86 8.82
C ASN A 100 9.75 2.46 8.25
N ASN A 101 9.85 3.34 7.25
CA ASN A 101 8.70 3.88 6.54
C ASN A 101 7.96 2.80 5.76
N ILE A 102 8.69 1.98 4.98
CA ILE A 102 8.13 0.83 4.27
C ILE A 102 7.47 -0.14 5.25
N GLY A 103 8.16 -0.53 6.33
CA GLY A 103 7.61 -1.42 7.36
C GLY A 103 6.33 -0.87 8.01
N ARG A 104 6.28 0.44 8.27
CA ARG A 104 5.07 1.11 8.77
C ARG A 104 3.92 1.03 7.78
N LEU A 105 4.18 1.28 6.50
CA LEU A 105 3.16 1.16 5.44
C LEU A 105 2.62 -0.27 5.34
N PHE A 106 3.48 -1.30 5.43
CA PHE A 106 3.03 -2.70 5.51
C PHE A 106 2.05 -2.93 6.67
N VAL A 107 2.36 -2.41 7.86
CA VAL A 107 1.47 -2.52 9.03
C VAL A 107 0.14 -1.80 8.80
N PHE A 108 0.15 -0.61 8.20
CA PHE A 108 -1.10 0.11 7.92
C PHE A 108 -1.92 -0.58 6.85
N MET A 109 -1.29 -1.02 5.76
CA MET A 109 -1.97 -1.72 4.67
C MET A 109 -2.56 -3.05 5.13
N SER A 110 -1.86 -3.82 5.97
CA SER A 110 -2.42 -5.05 6.55
C SER A 110 -3.64 -4.78 7.44
N ARG A 111 -3.64 -3.68 8.21
CA ARG A 111 -4.80 -3.26 9.02
C ARG A 111 -5.99 -2.83 8.15
N TYR A 112 -5.76 -2.08 7.08
CA TYR A 112 -6.84 -1.72 6.13
C TYR A 112 -7.40 -2.96 5.44
N ALA A 113 -6.53 -3.85 4.95
CA ALA A 113 -6.94 -5.11 4.35
C ALA A 113 -7.79 -5.94 5.33
N LYS A 114 -7.33 -6.12 6.58
CA LYS A 114 -8.07 -6.84 7.62
C LYS A 114 -9.45 -6.23 7.88
N PHE A 115 -9.55 -4.90 7.92
CA PHE A 115 -10.82 -4.20 8.10
C PHE A 115 -11.78 -4.46 6.92
N TYR A 116 -11.31 -4.36 5.68
CA TYR A 116 -12.14 -4.59 4.49
C TYR A 116 -12.53 -6.06 4.33
N ILE A 117 -11.61 -6.99 4.61
CA ILE A 117 -11.90 -8.43 4.61
C ILE A 117 -13.00 -8.73 5.62
N LYS A 118 -12.93 -8.18 6.84
CA LYS A 118 -13.99 -8.36 7.84
C LYS A 118 -15.35 -7.96 7.28
N LYS A 119 -15.42 -6.85 6.52
CA LYS A 119 -16.64 -6.43 5.83
C LYS A 119 -17.10 -7.36 4.72
N ALA A 120 -16.18 -7.95 3.97
CA ALA A 120 -16.50 -8.96 2.96
C ALA A 120 -17.03 -10.27 3.57
N LEU A 121 -16.68 -10.55 4.82
CA LEU A 121 -17.11 -11.76 5.56
C LEU A 121 -18.37 -11.54 6.42
N ASP A 122 -18.85 -10.31 6.56
CA ASP A 122 -20.05 -9.98 7.36
C ASP A 122 -21.24 -10.84 6.88
N GLY A 123 -21.92 -11.51 7.82
CA GLY A 123 -23.04 -12.41 7.52
C GLY A 123 -22.64 -13.85 7.18
N THR A 124 -21.35 -14.19 7.21
CA THR A 124 -20.86 -15.57 7.05
C THR A 124 -20.36 -16.17 8.37
N PRO A 125 -20.16 -17.50 8.47
CA PRO A 125 -19.48 -18.11 9.61
C PRO A 125 -17.98 -17.77 9.73
N LEU A 126 -17.36 -17.18 8.69
CA LEU A 126 -15.94 -16.82 8.69
C LEU A 126 -15.72 -15.55 9.50
N GLN A 127 -14.75 -15.59 10.43
CA GLN A 127 -14.51 -14.49 11.37
C GLN A 127 -13.31 -13.64 10.96
N THR A 128 -12.32 -14.24 10.32
CA THR A 128 -11.07 -13.58 9.97
C THR A 128 -10.62 -13.89 8.55
N GLY A 129 -9.66 -13.11 8.03
CA GLY A 129 -9.06 -13.40 6.74
C GLY A 129 -8.36 -14.74 6.72
N GLU A 130 -7.80 -15.17 7.85
CA GLU A 130 -7.15 -16.47 8.01
C GLU A 130 -8.13 -17.64 7.88
N ASP A 131 -9.41 -17.48 8.29
CA ASP A 131 -10.45 -18.48 8.04
C ASP A 131 -10.73 -18.62 6.54
N PHE A 132 -10.80 -17.49 5.84
CA PHE A 132 -11.01 -17.44 4.39
C PHE A 132 -9.82 -18.06 3.62
N THR A 133 -8.60 -17.67 3.94
CA THR A 133 -7.40 -18.19 3.26
C THR A 133 -7.18 -19.67 3.56
N ALA A 134 -7.50 -20.15 4.76
CA ALA A 134 -7.46 -21.59 5.07
C ALA A 134 -8.43 -22.39 4.18
N LEU A 135 -9.66 -21.91 3.97
CA LEU A 135 -10.59 -22.55 3.04
C LEU A 135 -10.11 -22.45 1.60
N ALA A 136 -9.54 -21.32 1.18
CA ALA A 136 -8.99 -21.14 -0.16
C ALA A 136 -7.84 -22.11 -0.44
N ILE A 137 -6.94 -22.34 0.52
CA ILE A 137 -5.87 -23.34 0.43
C ILE A 137 -6.46 -24.76 0.35
N LEU A 138 -7.43 -25.09 1.20
CA LEU A 138 -8.08 -26.42 1.16
C LEU A 138 -8.87 -26.67 -0.12
N LEU A 139 -9.33 -25.63 -0.82
CA LEU A 139 -10.01 -25.78 -2.12
C LEU A 139 -9.06 -26.32 -3.20
N THR A 140 -7.75 -26.09 -3.09
CA THR A 140 -6.75 -26.49 -4.09
C THR A 140 -6.06 -27.82 -3.79
N HIS A 141 -6.51 -28.55 -2.75
CA HIS A 141 -5.93 -29.82 -2.31
C HIS A 141 -7.03 -30.83 -2.01
N ASP A 142 -6.78 -32.11 -2.26
CA ASP A 142 -7.72 -33.18 -1.87
C ASP A 142 -7.88 -33.24 -0.34
N HIS A 143 -6.76 -33.13 0.36
CA HIS A 143 -6.68 -33.00 1.81
C HIS A 143 -5.28 -32.49 2.22
N LEU A 144 -5.18 -32.00 3.46
CA LEU A 144 -3.92 -31.63 4.09
C LEU A 144 -3.87 -32.17 5.52
N SER A 145 -2.69 -32.37 6.09
CA SER A 145 -2.57 -32.40 7.55
C SER A 145 -2.84 -31.02 8.15
N LYS A 146 -3.19 -30.96 9.43
CA LYS A 146 -3.36 -29.68 10.14
C LYS A 146 -2.09 -28.83 10.11
N SER A 147 -0.92 -29.45 10.24
CA SER A 147 0.37 -28.74 10.25
C SER A 147 0.68 -28.12 8.89
N GLU A 148 0.40 -28.82 7.78
CA GLU A 148 0.57 -28.28 6.43
C GLU A 148 -0.34 -27.09 6.19
N LEU A 149 -1.63 -27.21 6.53
CA LEU A 149 -2.57 -26.08 6.39
C LEU A 149 -2.13 -24.87 7.20
N ILE A 150 -1.68 -25.06 8.45
CA ILE A 150 -1.17 -23.98 9.30
C ILE A 150 0.07 -23.33 8.66
N GLY A 151 0.98 -24.15 8.12
CA GLY A 151 2.20 -23.68 7.45
C GLY A 151 1.91 -22.90 6.17
N TYR A 152 1.05 -23.42 5.28
CA TYR A 152 0.65 -22.75 4.05
C TYR A 152 -0.15 -21.47 4.31
N ASN A 153 -0.87 -21.40 5.44
CA ASN A 153 -1.58 -20.19 5.85
C ASN A 153 -0.69 -19.20 6.62
N LEU A 154 0.61 -19.48 6.77
CA LEU A 154 1.59 -18.66 7.49
C LEU A 154 1.16 -18.29 8.92
N GLN A 155 0.59 -19.26 9.65
CA GLN A 155 0.10 -19.04 11.00
C GLN A 155 0.98 -19.71 12.07
N GLU A 156 1.06 -19.08 13.24
CA GLU A 156 1.53 -19.78 14.43
C GLU A 156 0.60 -20.94 14.79
N LYS A 157 1.18 -22.01 15.36
CA LYS A 157 0.48 -23.26 15.65
C LYS A 157 -0.81 -23.06 16.45
N THR A 158 -0.80 -22.20 17.46
CA THR A 158 -1.97 -21.95 18.34
C THR A 158 -3.10 -21.27 17.57
N SER A 159 -2.78 -20.19 16.84
CA SER A 159 -3.75 -19.43 16.03
C SER A 159 -4.33 -20.28 14.91
N GLY A 160 -3.48 -21.01 14.18
CA GLY A 160 -3.91 -21.87 13.09
C GLY A 160 -4.74 -23.08 13.56
N THR A 161 -4.42 -23.65 14.73
CA THR A 161 -5.27 -24.70 15.34
C THR A 161 -6.67 -24.19 15.64
N GLU A 162 -6.77 -22.95 16.12
CA GLU A 162 -8.04 -22.31 16.46
C GLU A 162 -8.86 -21.95 15.20
N VAL A 163 -8.22 -21.52 14.11
CA VAL A 163 -8.87 -21.39 12.78
C VAL A 163 -9.47 -22.73 12.33
N ILE A 164 -8.68 -23.81 12.33
CA ILE A 164 -9.14 -25.13 11.91
C ILE A 164 -10.32 -25.61 12.78
N ARG A 165 -10.25 -25.40 14.10
CA ARG A 165 -11.32 -25.74 15.03
C ARG A 165 -12.63 -25.02 14.67
N ARG A 166 -12.60 -23.71 14.40
CA ARG A 166 -13.79 -22.95 14.00
C ARG A 166 -14.38 -23.43 12.68
N LEU A 167 -13.52 -23.72 11.69
CA LEU A 167 -13.98 -24.20 10.38
C LEU A 167 -14.64 -25.58 10.48
N ILE A 168 -14.10 -26.48 11.31
CA ILE A 168 -14.72 -27.78 11.60
C ILE A 168 -16.05 -27.61 12.34
N ALA A 169 -16.08 -26.78 13.37
CA ALA A 169 -17.30 -26.52 14.15
C ALA A 169 -18.43 -25.90 13.29
N SER A 170 -18.06 -25.18 12.24
CA SER A 170 -19.00 -24.57 11.28
C SER A 170 -19.39 -25.50 10.12
N GLY A 171 -18.90 -26.75 10.10
CA GLY A 171 -19.19 -27.72 9.03
C GLY A 171 -18.49 -27.44 7.68
N LEU A 172 -17.60 -26.45 7.63
CA LEU A 172 -16.92 -26.02 6.40
C LEU A 172 -15.69 -26.88 6.08
N VAL A 173 -15.15 -27.54 7.10
CA VAL A 173 -14.00 -28.46 7.00
C VAL A 173 -14.34 -29.76 7.71
N ARG A 174 -14.02 -30.89 7.07
CA ARG A 174 -14.10 -32.22 7.69
C ARG A 174 -12.71 -32.67 8.14
N GLN A 175 -12.64 -33.46 9.20
CA GLN A 175 -11.40 -34.11 9.65
C GLN A 175 -11.58 -35.61 9.78
N TRP A 176 -10.51 -36.37 9.53
CA TRP A 176 -10.45 -37.82 9.76
C TRP A 176 -9.02 -38.26 10.09
N ASP A 177 -8.88 -39.49 10.55
CA ASP A 177 -7.60 -40.09 10.93
C ASP A 177 -6.80 -40.48 9.68
N ASP A 178 -5.50 -40.22 9.68
CA ASP A 178 -4.60 -40.77 8.67
C ASP A 178 -4.56 -42.30 8.83
N GLU A 179 -4.68 -43.01 7.70
CA GLU A 179 -4.71 -44.47 7.66
C GLU A 179 -3.38 -45.10 8.11
N LYS A 180 -2.26 -44.38 7.95
CA LYS A 180 -0.90 -44.82 8.29
C LYS A 180 -0.48 -44.40 9.69
N ASP A 181 -0.93 -43.23 10.15
CA ASP A 181 -0.68 -42.75 11.51
C ASP A 181 -1.94 -42.12 12.13
N LYS A 182 -2.65 -42.87 12.99
CA LYS A 182 -3.86 -42.40 13.67
C LYS A 182 -3.65 -41.16 14.56
N ARG A 183 -2.39 -40.81 14.88
CA ARG A 183 -2.03 -39.57 15.60
C ARG A 183 -2.04 -38.36 14.68
N SER A 184 -1.88 -38.54 13.37
CA SER A 184 -2.05 -37.53 12.34
C SER A 184 -3.53 -37.45 11.92
N LYS A 185 -4.02 -36.23 11.69
CA LYS A 185 -5.39 -35.97 11.21
C LYS A 185 -5.32 -35.24 9.89
N HIS A 186 -6.06 -35.72 8.90
CA HIS A 186 -6.30 -35.01 7.67
C HIS A 186 -7.50 -34.08 7.80
N VAL A 187 -7.45 -32.98 7.05
CA VAL A 187 -8.51 -32.01 6.89
C VAL A 187 -8.77 -31.75 5.42
N ALA A 188 -10.03 -31.57 5.05
CA ALA A 188 -10.43 -31.16 3.71
C ALA A 188 -11.68 -30.28 3.76
N ILE A 189 -11.81 -29.41 2.76
CA ILE A 189 -13.00 -28.58 2.59
C ILE A 189 -14.24 -29.47 2.30
N THR A 190 -15.39 -29.13 2.89
CA THR A 190 -16.67 -29.76 2.58
C THR A 190 -17.34 -29.09 1.39
N ASP A 191 -18.39 -29.69 0.82
CA ASP A 191 -19.12 -29.05 -0.28
C ASP A 191 -19.83 -27.77 0.17
N GLU A 192 -20.27 -27.71 1.43
CA GLU A 192 -20.79 -26.49 2.05
C GLU A 192 -19.70 -25.42 2.20
N GLY A 193 -18.48 -25.83 2.60
CA GLY A 193 -17.29 -24.98 2.60
C GLY A 193 -16.98 -24.38 1.22
N LYS A 194 -16.99 -25.22 0.17
CA LYS A 194 -16.77 -24.77 -1.22
C LYS A 194 -17.85 -23.76 -1.64
N ALA A 195 -19.13 -24.08 -1.41
CA ALA A 195 -20.24 -23.22 -1.78
C ALA A 195 -20.18 -21.85 -1.07
N LEU A 196 -19.84 -21.84 0.23
CA LEU A 196 -19.61 -20.60 0.96
C LEU A 196 -18.45 -19.80 0.35
N LEU A 197 -17.32 -20.45 0.09
CA LEU A 197 -16.12 -19.80 -0.41
C LEU A 197 -16.35 -19.12 -1.78
N TYR A 198 -17.08 -19.77 -2.70
CA TYR A 198 -17.46 -19.17 -3.98
C TYR A 198 -18.34 -17.92 -3.83
N ARG A 199 -19.24 -17.89 -2.84
CA ARG A 199 -20.02 -16.67 -2.54
C ARG A 199 -19.13 -15.55 -2.00
N VAL A 200 -18.19 -15.89 -1.12
CA VAL A 200 -17.27 -14.92 -0.52
C VAL A 200 -16.29 -14.34 -1.55
N PHE A 201 -15.89 -15.12 -2.57
CA PHE A 201 -14.96 -14.65 -3.61
C PHE A 201 -15.43 -13.38 -4.32
N GLU A 202 -16.73 -13.21 -4.53
CA GLU A 202 -17.29 -12.00 -5.12
C GLU A 202 -16.90 -10.76 -4.30
N HIS A 203 -17.10 -10.80 -2.99
CA HIS A 203 -16.81 -9.67 -2.11
C HIS A 203 -15.31 -9.47 -1.90
N THR A 204 -14.52 -10.54 -1.80
CA THR A 204 -13.05 -10.42 -1.67
C THR A 204 -12.41 -9.85 -2.93
N ASN A 205 -13.01 -10.05 -4.11
CA ASN A 205 -12.55 -9.40 -5.34
C ASN A 205 -12.69 -7.86 -5.28
N TYR A 206 -13.72 -7.34 -4.60
CA TYR A 206 -13.82 -5.90 -4.35
C TYR A 206 -12.73 -5.43 -3.38
N VAL A 207 -12.42 -6.21 -2.35
CA VAL A 207 -11.31 -5.90 -1.42
C VAL A 207 -9.99 -5.78 -2.17
N GLY A 208 -9.68 -6.71 -3.09
CA GLY A 208 -8.47 -6.65 -3.92
C GLY A 208 -8.38 -5.37 -4.79
N LYS A 209 -9.50 -4.89 -5.32
CA LYS A 209 -9.56 -3.62 -6.04
C LYS A 209 -9.35 -2.41 -5.12
N ILE A 210 -9.97 -2.42 -3.95
CA ILE A 210 -9.90 -1.31 -2.99
C ILE A 210 -8.50 -1.18 -2.38
N ILE A 211 -7.87 -2.30 -2.01
CA ILE A 211 -6.56 -2.28 -1.35
C ILE A 211 -5.44 -1.80 -2.29
N THR A 212 -5.57 -2.09 -3.59
CA THR A 212 -4.67 -1.56 -4.63
C THR A 212 -5.07 -0.16 -5.09
N GLY A 213 -6.22 0.35 -4.62
CA GLY A 213 -6.64 1.73 -4.73
C GLY A 213 -6.53 2.32 -6.14
N LYS A 214 -5.86 3.47 -6.23
CA LYS A 214 -5.73 4.27 -7.46
C LYS A 214 -4.52 3.91 -8.31
N LEU A 215 -3.82 2.81 -8.01
CA LEU A 215 -2.70 2.36 -8.81
C LEU A 215 -3.17 2.05 -10.23
N THR A 216 -2.41 2.53 -11.22
CA THR A 216 -2.51 2.12 -12.61
C THR A 216 -2.17 0.63 -12.75
N VAL A 217 -2.49 0.05 -13.90
CA VAL A 217 -2.17 -1.36 -14.18
C VAL A 217 -0.65 -1.60 -14.12
N ALA A 218 0.14 -0.68 -14.66
CA ALA A 218 1.61 -0.77 -14.62
C ALA A 218 2.14 -0.73 -13.18
N GLU A 219 1.67 0.21 -12.36
CA GLU A 219 2.07 0.30 -10.95
C GLU A 219 1.66 -0.94 -10.14
N LYS A 220 0.50 -1.55 -10.45
CA LYS A 220 0.10 -2.82 -9.84
C LYS A 220 1.06 -3.95 -10.16
N PHE A 221 1.50 -4.06 -11.42
CA PHE A 221 2.52 -5.06 -11.80
C PHE A 221 3.86 -4.78 -11.12
N THR A 222 4.28 -3.52 -11.03
CA THR A 222 5.49 -3.15 -10.29
C THR A 222 5.39 -3.52 -8.81
N LEU A 223 4.26 -3.20 -8.16
CA LEU A 223 4.03 -3.56 -6.76
C LEU A 223 4.02 -5.07 -6.58
N GLN A 224 3.35 -5.82 -7.45
CA GLN A 224 3.34 -7.28 -7.42
C GLN A 224 4.75 -7.86 -7.53
N TYR A 225 5.56 -7.36 -8.47
CA TYR A 225 6.94 -7.79 -8.64
C TYR A 225 7.78 -7.56 -7.38
N LEU A 226 7.66 -6.38 -6.75
CA LEU A 226 8.38 -6.06 -5.52
C LEU A 226 7.91 -6.92 -4.35
N LEU A 227 6.61 -7.14 -4.20
CA LEU A 227 6.06 -8.01 -3.16
C LEU A 227 6.48 -9.46 -3.34
N GLN A 228 6.53 -9.97 -4.57
CA GLN A 228 7.01 -11.32 -4.84
C GLN A 228 8.49 -11.47 -4.48
N LYS A 229 9.32 -10.48 -4.83
CA LYS A 229 10.74 -10.48 -4.45
C LYS A 229 10.95 -10.50 -2.94
N LEU A 230 10.11 -9.78 -2.18
CA LEU A 230 10.11 -9.82 -0.72
C LEU A 230 9.63 -11.18 -0.20
N GLU A 231 8.56 -11.73 -0.77
CA GLU A 231 8.04 -13.04 -0.40
C GLU A 231 9.07 -14.14 -0.62
N ASP A 232 9.74 -14.19 -1.77
CA ASP A 232 10.76 -15.21 -2.07
C ASP A 232 11.87 -15.21 -1.01
N PHE A 233 12.33 -14.00 -0.61
CA PHE A 233 13.31 -13.84 0.46
C PHE A 233 12.77 -14.36 1.80
N HIS A 234 11.57 -13.95 2.20
CA HIS A 234 11.01 -14.31 3.51
C HIS A 234 10.58 -15.77 3.61
N LEU A 235 10.06 -16.34 2.52
CA LEU A 235 9.62 -17.73 2.44
C LEU A 235 10.80 -18.68 2.70
N GLU A 236 11.96 -18.41 2.10
CA GLU A 236 13.18 -19.20 2.35
C GLU A 236 13.54 -19.24 3.84
N HIS A 237 13.48 -18.09 4.51
CA HIS A 237 13.81 -17.98 5.93
C HIS A 237 12.74 -18.61 6.83
N HIS A 238 11.47 -18.54 6.42
CA HIS A 238 10.35 -19.18 7.11
C HIS A 238 10.43 -20.71 7.04
N GLU A 239 10.66 -21.27 5.85
CA GLU A 239 10.76 -22.73 5.65
C GLU A 239 11.98 -23.32 6.35
N LYS A 240 13.12 -22.65 6.25
CA LYS A 240 14.38 -23.09 6.89
C LYS A 240 14.46 -22.72 8.37
N LYS A 241 13.53 -21.92 8.87
CA LYS A 241 13.49 -21.40 10.26
C LYS A 241 14.81 -20.77 10.69
N THR A 242 15.39 -19.93 9.82
CA THR A 242 16.71 -19.32 10.05
C THR A 242 16.69 -18.16 11.04
N ILE A 243 15.51 -17.58 11.30
CA ILE A 243 15.34 -16.47 12.24
C ILE A 243 14.53 -16.96 13.45
N VAL A 244 15.21 -17.25 14.57
CA VAL A 244 14.55 -17.72 15.80
C VAL A 244 14.89 -16.86 17.02
N SER A 245 15.88 -15.99 16.91
CA SER A 245 16.36 -15.12 17.98
C SER A 245 16.60 -13.70 17.48
N LYS A 246 16.78 -12.77 18.45
CA LYS A 246 17.18 -11.40 18.15
C LYS A 246 18.56 -11.31 17.51
N GLU A 247 19.43 -12.28 17.78
CA GLU A 247 20.78 -12.31 17.24
C GLU A 247 20.77 -12.71 15.75
N ASP A 248 19.89 -13.63 15.36
CA ASP A 248 19.70 -14.02 13.96
C ASP A 248 19.20 -12.83 13.14
N LEU A 249 18.24 -12.05 13.70
CA LEU A 249 17.76 -10.81 13.07
C LEU A 249 18.91 -9.83 12.81
N ARG A 250 19.80 -9.65 13.79
CA ARG A 250 20.93 -8.72 13.68
C ARG A 250 21.95 -9.19 12.63
N THR A 251 22.29 -10.48 12.67
CA THR A 251 23.23 -11.09 11.73
C THR A 251 22.71 -10.93 10.30
N LEU A 252 21.47 -11.36 10.05
CA LEU A 252 20.87 -11.30 8.73
C LEU A 252 20.72 -9.85 8.22
N ALA A 253 20.29 -8.91 9.08
CA ALA A 253 20.18 -7.51 8.69
C ALA A 253 21.53 -6.89 8.25
N THR A 254 22.64 -7.36 8.83
CA THR A 254 23.99 -6.93 8.46
C THR A 254 24.44 -7.54 7.13
N GLU A 255 24.00 -8.76 6.82
CA GLU A 255 24.31 -9.48 5.57
C GLU A 255 23.53 -8.98 4.36
N ILE A 256 22.29 -8.49 4.55
CA ILE A 256 21.45 -7.95 3.46
C ILE A 256 22.02 -6.63 2.90
N ASN A 257 22.71 -5.86 3.76
CA ASN A 257 23.33 -4.58 3.41
C ASN A 257 24.85 -4.62 3.70
N PRO A 258 25.63 -5.48 3.02
CA PRO A 258 27.07 -5.44 3.17
C PRO A 258 27.55 -4.25 2.33
N LEU A 259 27.79 -3.11 2.99
CA LEU A 259 28.37 -1.86 2.48
C LEU A 259 27.34 -0.81 1.97
N ASN A 260 27.05 0.15 2.85
CA ASN A 260 27.28 1.56 2.52
C ASN A 260 28.67 1.93 3.03
#